data_AF-A0AAP4DTX3-F1
#
_entry.id   AF-A0AAP4DTX3-F1
#
_cell.length_a   1.000
_cell.length_b   1.000
_cell.length_c   1.000
_cell.angle_alpha   90.00
_cell.angle_beta   90.00
_cell.angle_gamma   90.00
#
_symmetry.space_group_name_H-M   'P 1'
#
loop_
_entity.id
_entity.type
_entity.pdbx_description
1 polymer ?
#
loop_
_entity_poly.entity_id
_entity_poly.type
_entity_poly.pdbx_seq_one_letter_code
_entity_poly.pdbx_strand_id
1 'polypeptide(L)'
;MADRLDLLLSDYMTGMLQVKINSRERWITREKHEERIGSSGNGSNTAPQERNYLIKEADKELGRLNDQKQTLDELMEVIQGTKVKEIVIARFKYRLSWYKVGQRVFLDEDVARQQYRAFKKTLRDGLWRDTLD
;
A
#
# COMPACT_ATOMS: atom_id res chain seq x y z
N MET A 1 17.41 -5.15 9.45
CA MET A 1 15.98 -4.94 9.72
C MET A 1 15.37 -4.30 8.48
N ALA A 2 14.38 -4.91 7.84
CA ALA A 2 13.77 -4.31 6.65
C ALA A 2 13.00 -3.05 7.07
N ASP A 3 13.24 -1.95 6.35
CA ASP A 3 12.57 -0.67 6.62
C ASP A 3 11.06 -0.79 6.35
N ARG A 4 10.22 -0.10 7.13
CA ARG A 4 8.76 -0.13 6.96
C ARG A 4 8.35 0.31 5.55
N LEU A 5 9.03 1.31 4.99
CA LEU A 5 8.77 1.78 3.62
C LEU A 5 9.17 0.74 2.56
N ASP A 6 10.28 0.02 2.79
CA ASP A 6 10.75 -1.00 1.85
C ASP A 6 9.78 -2.20 1.82
N LEU A 7 9.22 -2.55 2.98
CA LEU A 7 8.16 -3.55 3.09
C LEU A 7 6.89 -3.08 2.38
N LEU A 8 6.49 -1.83 2.57
CA LEU A 8 5.30 -1.27 1.91
C LEU A 8 5.46 -1.23 0.38
N LEU A 9 6.62 -0.79 -0.12
CA LEU A 9 6.93 -0.81 -1.55
C LEU A 9 6.95 -2.23 -2.11
N SER A 10 7.47 -3.20 -1.34
CA SER A 10 7.43 -4.61 -1.71
C SER A 10 6.00 -5.13 -1.80
N ASP A 11 5.17 -4.85 -0.78
CA ASP A 11 3.78 -5.31 -0.74
C ASP A 11 2.95 -4.70 -1.87
N TYR A 12 3.17 -3.42 -2.17
CA TYR A 12 2.56 -2.74 -3.30
C TYR A 12 2.97 -3.39 -4.63
N MET A 13 4.28 -3.55 -4.86
CA MET A 13 4.80 -4.09 -6.13
C MET A 13 4.42 -5.55 -6.38
N THR A 14 4.21 -6.32 -5.32
CA THR A 14 3.78 -7.73 -5.39
C THR A 14 2.27 -7.91 -5.39
N GLY A 15 1.49 -6.84 -5.19
CA GLY A 15 0.03 -6.89 -5.05
C GLY A 15 -0.45 -7.36 -3.67
N MET A 16 0.46 -7.66 -2.74
CA MET A 16 0.13 -8.06 -1.37
C MET A 16 -0.63 -6.96 -0.62
N LEU A 17 -0.36 -5.68 -0.92
CA LEU A 17 -1.12 -4.57 -0.34
C LEU A 17 -2.62 -4.67 -0.69
N GLN A 18 -2.94 -5.00 -1.94
CA GLN A 18 -4.33 -5.23 -2.36
C GLN A 18 -4.94 -6.45 -1.67
N VAL A 19 -4.17 -7.52 -1.49
CA VAL A 19 -4.63 -8.70 -0.75
C VAL A 19 -4.98 -8.34 0.70
N LYS A 20 -4.16 -7.51 1.36
CA LYS A 20 -4.44 -7.03 2.72
C LYS A 20 -5.72 -6.20 2.79
N ILE A 21 -5.92 -5.27 1.84
CA ILE A 21 -7.16 -4.49 1.70
C ILE A 21 -8.36 -5.44 1.57
N ASN A 22 -8.33 -6.34 0.60
CA ASN A 22 -9.43 -7.27 0.33
C ASN A 22 -9.72 -8.19 1.54
N SER A 23 -8.68 -8.63 2.24
CA SER A 23 -8.83 -9.46 3.44
C SER A 23 -9.49 -8.68 4.57
N ARG A 24 -9.11 -7.42 4.77
CA ARG A 24 -9.69 -6.55 5.80
C ARG A 24 -11.15 -6.25 5.49
N GLU A 25 -11.47 -5.91 4.23
CA GLU A 25 -12.86 -5.70 3.80
C GLU A 25 -13.75 -6.91 4.07
N ARG A 26 -13.27 -8.12 3.73
CA ARG A 26 -14.00 -9.38 3.99
C ARG A 26 -14.18 -9.64 5.48
N TRP A 27 -13.18 -9.34 6.30
CA TRP A 27 -13.25 -9.56 7.75
C TRP A 27 -14.32 -8.67 8.40
N ILE A 28 -14.30 -7.36 8.12
CA ILE A 28 -15.24 -6.39 8.71
C ILE A 28 -16.68 -6.69 8.26
N THR A 29 -16.86 -7.12 7.00
CA THR A 29 -18.19 -7.45 6.46
C THR A 29 -18.71 -8.81 6.93
N ARG A 30 -17.84 -9.73 7.35
CA ARG A 30 -18.20 -11.05 7.87
C ARG A 30 -18.79 -10.98 9.28
N GLU A 31 -18.25 -10.13 10.14
CA GLU A 31 -18.57 -10.08 11.58
C GLU A 31 -20.05 -9.79 11.88
N LYS A 32 -20.80 -9.20 10.94
CA LYS A 32 -22.24 -8.88 11.15
C LYS A 32 -23.24 -9.90 10.61
N HIS A 33 -22.79 -11.00 10.00
CA HIS A 33 -23.70 -12.06 9.54
C HIS A 33 -24.00 -13.10 10.63
N GLU A 34 -23.12 -13.30 11.62
CA GLU A 34 -23.29 -14.31 12.66
C GLU A 34 -24.24 -13.86 13.81
N GLU A 35 -24.42 -12.55 14.05
CA GLU A 35 -25.29 -12.01 15.13
C GLU A 35 -26.77 -11.83 14.76
N ARG A 36 -27.23 -12.27 13.57
CA ARG A 36 -28.60 -11.99 13.10
C ARG A 36 -29.55 -13.18 13.08
N ILE A 37 -29.26 -14.23 13.84
CA ILE A 37 -30.26 -15.21 14.27
C ILE A 37 -30.83 -14.73 15.61
N GLY A 38 -31.82 -13.83 15.57
CA GLY A 38 -32.68 -13.53 16.74
C GLY A 38 -32.73 -12.09 17.26
N SER A 39 -31.87 -11.15 16.82
CA SER A 39 -31.92 -9.77 17.34
C SER A 39 -32.87 -8.86 16.56
N SER A 40 -33.86 -8.31 17.29
CA SER A 40 -34.83 -7.32 16.83
C SER A 40 -34.14 -6.13 16.17
N GLY A 41 -34.44 -5.91 14.88
CA GLY A 41 -33.82 -4.85 14.11
C GLY A 41 -34.24 -3.47 14.63
N ASN A 42 -33.29 -2.71 15.18
CA ASN A 42 -33.39 -1.26 15.14
C ASN A 42 -33.30 -0.86 13.66
N GLY A 43 -34.45 -0.49 13.10
CA GLY A 43 -34.60 -0.07 11.71
C GLY A 43 -33.91 1.28 11.51
N SER A 44 -32.65 1.26 11.09
CA SER A 44 -32.17 2.35 10.25
C SER A 44 -32.77 2.14 8.86
N ASN A 45 -33.38 3.17 8.27
CA ASN A 45 -33.91 3.16 6.89
C ASN A 45 -32.77 3.13 5.84
N THR A 46 -31.64 2.54 6.19
CA THR A 46 -30.41 2.54 5.41
C THR A 46 -30.38 1.27 4.58
N ALA A 47 -30.22 1.40 3.27
CA ALA A 47 -30.13 0.24 2.40
C ALA A 47 -28.94 -0.65 2.82
N PRO A 48 -28.99 -1.99 2.62
CA PRO A 48 -27.86 -2.88 2.96
C PRO A 48 -26.53 -2.44 2.34
N GLN A 49 -26.58 -1.82 1.15
CA GLN A 49 -25.42 -1.26 0.45
C GLN A 49 -24.82 -0.06 1.20
N GLU A 50 -25.66 0.91 1.59
CA GLU A 50 -25.25 2.09 2.36
C GLU A 50 -24.72 1.68 3.74
N ARG A 51 -25.33 0.70 4.39
CA ARG A 51 -24.85 0.18 5.67
C ARG A 51 -23.45 -0.44 5.54
N ASN A 52 -23.22 -1.22 4.49
CA ASN A 52 -21.91 -1.82 4.23
C ASN A 52 -20.86 -0.75 3.90
N TYR A 53 -21.24 0.31 3.19
CA TYR A 53 -20.38 1.46 2.92
C TYR A 53 -19.94 2.15 4.22
N LEU A 54 -20.90 2.51 5.09
CA LEU A 54 -20.63 3.16 6.37
C LEU A 54 -19.73 2.30 7.28
N ILE A 55 -19.90 0.98 7.25
CA ILE A 55 -19.06 0.05 8.01
C ILE A 55 -17.61 0.07 7.51
N LYS A 56 -17.41 0.07 6.19
CA LYS A 56 -16.08 0.13 5.59
C LYS A 56 -15.41 1.48 5.85
N GLU A 57 -16.16 2.57 5.71
CA GLU A 57 -15.67 3.94 5.94
C GLU A 57 -15.25 4.17 7.40
N ALA A 58 -15.96 3.58 8.36
CA ALA A 58 -15.63 3.69 9.78
C ALA A 58 -14.36 2.91 10.18
N ASP A 59 -13.88 1.98 9.35
CA ASP A 59 -12.72 1.15 9.69
C ASP A 59 -11.39 1.88 9.41
N LYS A 60 -10.73 2.32 10.48
CA LYS A 60 -9.47 3.07 10.42
C LYS A 60 -8.34 2.30 9.74
N GLU A 61 -8.28 0.97 9.92
CA GLU A 61 -7.22 0.15 9.32
C GLU A 61 -7.40 0.04 7.80
N LEU A 62 -8.63 -0.21 7.35
CA LEU A 62 -9.00 -0.23 5.94
C LEU A 62 -8.76 1.13 5.28
N GLY A 63 -9.16 2.23 5.95
CA GLY A 63 -8.85 3.59 5.51
C GLY A 63 -7.35 3.78 5.30
N ARG A 64 -6.54 3.48 6.31
CA ARG A 64 -5.07 3.57 6.22
C ARG A 64 -4.49 2.74 5.07
N LEU A 65 -4.96 1.50 4.87
CA LEU A 65 -4.45 0.65 3.77
C LEU A 65 -4.82 1.21 2.39
N ASN A 66 -6.02 1.79 2.25
CA ASN A 66 -6.45 2.44 1.02
C ASN A 66 -5.65 3.71 0.74
N ASP A 67 -5.45 4.56 1.76
CA ASP A 67 -4.61 5.76 1.66
C ASP A 67 -3.19 5.37 1.23
N GLN A 68 -2.62 4.34 1.86
CA GLN A 68 -1.30 3.83 1.51
C GLN A 68 -1.21 3.41 0.04
N LYS A 69 -2.25 2.72 -0.46
CA LYS A 69 -2.30 2.30 -1.86
C LYS A 69 -2.40 3.51 -2.79
N GLN A 70 -3.31 4.44 -2.51
CA GLN A 70 -3.54 5.63 -3.34
C GLN A 70 -2.28 6.49 -3.42
N THR A 71 -1.65 6.78 -2.28
CA THR A 71 -0.39 7.53 -2.22
C THR A 71 0.71 6.87 -3.05
N LEU A 72 0.80 5.53 -3.06
CA LEU A 72 1.76 4.81 -3.89
C LEU A 72 1.41 4.83 -5.38
N ASP A 73 0.12 4.77 -5.73
CA ASP A 73 -0.33 4.89 -7.12
C ASP A 73 0.05 6.27 -7.69
N GLU A 74 -0.29 7.34 -6.99
CA GLU A 74 0.08 8.72 -7.34
C GLU A 74 1.60 8.90 -7.43
N LEU A 75 2.33 8.36 -6.45
CA LEU A 75 3.79 8.39 -6.45
C LEU A 75 4.38 7.72 -7.71
N MET A 76 3.88 6.54 -8.07
CA MET A 76 4.37 5.79 -9.23
C MET A 76 4.04 6.48 -10.55
N GLU A 77 2.96 7.24 -10.60
CA GLU A 77 2.61 8.11 -11.71
C GLU A 77 3.58 9.30 -11.81
N VAL A 78 3.85 10.00 -10.71
CA VAL A 78 4.78 11.14 -10.67
C VAL A 78 6.19 10.75 -11.14
N ILE A 79 6.69 9.58 -10.72
CA ILE A 79 8.02 9.11 -11.11
C ILE A 79 8.03 8.34 -12.44
N GLN A 80 6.94 8.39 -13.22
CA GLN A 80 6.85 7.73 -14.51
C GLN A 80 7.95 8.20 -15.48
N GLY A 81 8.57 7.24 -16.18
CA GLY A 81 9.68 7.51 -17.11
C GLY A 81 11.02 7.82 -16.43
N THR A 82 11.09 7.87 -15.10
CA THR A 82 12.35 8.09 -14.38
C THR A 82 13.11 6.78 -14.12
N LYS A 83 14.43 6.88 -14.00
CA LYS A 83 15.29 5.75 -13.58
C LYS A 83 14.95 5.24 -12.19
N VAL A 84 14.46 6.10 -11.30
CA VAL A 84 14.03 5.70 -9.95
C VAL A 84 12.89 4.68 -10.02
N LYS A 85 11.89 4.87 -10.91
CA LYS A 85 10.81 3.89 -11.09
C LYS A 85 11.34 2.54 -11.55
N GLU A 86 12.26 2.53 -12.51
CA GLU A 86 12.91 1.30 -12.99
C GLU A 86 13.66 0.59 -11.86
N ILE A 87 14.41 1.34 -11.03
CA ILE A 87 15.13 0.83 -9.86
C ILE A 87 14.18 0.21 -8.84
N VAL A 88 13.08 0.90 -8.50
CA VAL A 88 12.10 0.41 -7.53
C VAL A 88 11.43 -0.87 -8.05
N ILE A 89 11.01 -0.91 -9.32
CA ILE A 89 10.44 -2.12 -9.93
C ILE A 89 11.47 -3.27 -9.93
N ALA A 90 12.70 -3.02 -10.37
CA ALA A 90 13.78 -4.00 -10.38
C ALA A 90 14.03 -4.58 -8.99
N ARG A 91 14.06 -3.72 -7.97
CA ARG A 91 14.36 -4.10 -6.60
C ARG A 91 13.21 -4.81 -5.90
N PHE A 92 11.98 -4.33 -6.04
CA PHE A 92 10.84 -4.77 -5.22
C PHE A 92 9.90 -5.73 -5.94
N LYS A 93 9.61 -5.50 -7.23
CA LYS A 93 8.79 -6.42 -8.03
C LYS A 93 9.56 -7.68 -8.39
N TYR A 94 10.77 -7.51 -8.92
CA TYR A 94 11.60 -8.63 -9.38
C TYR A 94 12.57 -9.16 -8.32
N ARG A 95 12.63 -8.52 -7.14
CA ARG A 95 13.48 -8.93 -6.00
C ARG A 95 14.96 -9.08 -6.37
N LEU A 96 15.46 -8.27 -7.31
CA LEU A 96 16.83 -8.35 -7.77
C LEU A 96 17.80 -7.82 -6.69
N SER A 97 19.02 -8.40 -6.65
CA SER A 97 20.13 -7.82 -5.89
C SER A 97 20.55 -6.49 -6.49
N TRP A 98 21.14 -5.60 -5.69
CA TRP A 98 21.56 -4.26 -6.12
C TRP A 98 22.49 -4.29 -7.35
N TYR A 99 23.42 -5.24 -7.40
CA TYR A 99 24.24 -5.50 -8.57
C TYR A 99 23.40 -5.75 -9.84
N LYS A 100 22.42 -6.65 -9.78
CA LYS A 100 21.52 -6.96 -10.91
C LYS A 100 20.57 -5.80 -11.24
N VAL A 101 20.21 -4.99 -10.25
CA VAL A 101 19.44 -3.76 -10.47
C VAL A 101 20.25 -2.79 -11.33
N GLY A 102 21.51 -2.53 -10.97
CA GLY A 102 22.41 -1.66 -11.75
C GLY A 102 22.55 -2.12 -13.21
N GLN A 103 22.82 -3.42 -13.41
CA GLN A 103 22.86 -4.01 -14.76
C GLN A 103 21.56 -3.79 -15.54
N ARG A 104 20.40 -3.95 -14.90
CA ARG A 104 19.09 -3.82 -15.56
C ARG A 104 18.76 -2.38 -15.96
N VAL A 105 19.15 -1.41 -15.15
CA VAL A 105 18.84 0.01 -15.40
C VAL A 105 19.97 0.76 -16.11
N PHE A 106 21.06 0.05 -16.44
CA PHE A 106 22.29 0.57 -17.05
C PHE A 106 22.98 1.65 -16.20
N LEU A 107 23.10 1.37 -14.89
CA LEU A 107 23.80 2.22 -13.93
C LEU A 107 24.75 1.38 -13.08
N ASP A 108 25.79 2.00 -12.52
CA ASP A 108 26.58 1.37 -11.48
C ASP A 108 25.73 1.07 -10.25
N GLU A 109 26.07 -0.01 -9.53
CA GLU A 109 25.34 -0.43 -8.33
C GLU A 109 25.22 0.72 -7.32
N ASP A 110 26.33 1.42 -7.06
CA ASP A 110 26.37 2.50 -6.07
C ASP A 110 25.51 3.69 -6.49
N VAL A 111 25.50 4.04 -7.77
CA VAL A 111 24.65 5.11 -8.32
C VAL A 111 23.18 4.73 -8.17
N ALA A 112 22.81 3.50 -8.52
CA ALA A 112 21.43 3.02 -8.38
C ALA A 112 20.97 3.04 -6.91
N ARG A 113 21.86 2.62 -6.00
CA ARG A 113 21.60 2.59 -4.56
C ARG A 113 21.52 4.01 -3.98
N GLN A 114 22.34 4.95 -4.45
CA GLN A 114 22.30 6.35 -4.05
C GLN A 114 21.00 7.04 -4.51
N GLN A 115 20.59 6.84 -5.77
CA GLN A 115 19.31 7.37 -6.27
C GLN A 115 18.13 6.84 -5.46
N TYR A 116 18.12 5.54 -5.15
CA TYR A 116 17.08 4.97 -4.29
C TYR A 116 17.09 5.56 -2.87
N ARG A 117 18.27 5.75 -2.25
CA ARG A 117 18.39 6.36 -0.92
C ARG A 117 17.89 7.81 -0.92
N ALA A 118 18.22 8.59 -1.94
CA ALA A 118 17.76 9.97 -2.08
C ALA A 118 16.24 10.02 -2.22
N PHE A 119 15.68 9.19 -3.11
CA PHE A 119 14.23 9.04 -3.27
C PHE A 119 13.54 8.66 -1.95
N LYS A 120 14.05 7.64 -1.27
CA LYS A 120 13.53 7.17 0.02
C LYS A 120 13.58 8.25 1.10
N LYS A 121 14.63 9.07 1.12
CA LYS A 121 14.74 10.22 2.03
C LYS A 121 13.64 11.24 1.73
N THR A 122 13.45 11.62 0.48
CA THR A 122 12.37 12.56 0.08
C THR A 122 10.99 12.05 0.49
N LEU A 123 10.74 10.76 0.32
CA LEU A 123 9.47 10.14 0.74
C LEU A 123 9.26 10.22 2.25
N ARG A 124 10.30 9.92 3.03
CA ARG A 124 10.22 9.95 4.50
C ARG A 124 10.05 11.37 5.03
N ASP A 125 10.79 12.33 4.47
CA ASP A 125 10.80 13.70 4.99
C ASP A 125 9.53 14.48 4.59
N GLY A 126 8.88 14.11 3.49
CA GLY A 126 7.65 14.74 3.00
C GLY A 126 6.40 13.90 3.19
N LEU A 127 6.17 12.97 2.25
CA LEU A 127 4.88 12.29 2.05
C LEU A 127 4.50 11.34 3.19
N TRP A 128 5.50 10.73 3.84
CA TRP A 128 5.31 9.64 4.79
C TRP A 128 5.68 9.98 6.23
N ARG A 129 5.91 11.26 6.51
CA ARG A 129 6.34 11.72 7.83
C ARG A 129 5.31 11.37 8.91
N ASP A 130 4.03 11.58 8.61
CA ASP A 130 2.93 11.40 9.58
C ASP A 130 2.23 10.03 9.48
N THR A 131 2.53 9.23 8.44
CA THR A 131 1.86 7.95 8.14
C THR A 131 2.67 6.70 8.49
N LEU A 132 3.98 6.84 8.78
CA LEU A 132 4.87 5.74 9.14
C LEU A 132 5.30 5.69 10.61
N ASP A 133 4.96 6.70 11.42
CA ASP A 133 5.24 6.72 12.87
C ASP A 133 4.32 5.74 13.63
#